data_AF-A0A7V4E2P1-F1
#
_entry.id   AF-A0A7V4E2P1-F1
#
_cell.length_a   1.000
_cell.length_b   1.000
_cell.length_c   1.000
_cell.angle_alpha   90.00
_cell.angle_beta   90.00
_cell.angle_gamma   90.00
#
_symmetry.space_group_name_H-M   'P 1'
#
loop_
_entity.id
_entity.type
_entity.pdbx_description
1 polymer ?
#
loop_
_entity_poly.entity_id
_entity_poly.type
_entity_poly.pdbx_seq_one_letter_code
_entity_poly.pdbx_strand_id
1 'polypeptide(L)'
;MKIKLGKRFLIVYFILIFLILTAIFFIISSFLFKKLEEEITLRSRIFAKYMSKVQEEDLESSSYELDIIFEEVIKKIDFPVVVIDDKGEIIAYRNVGKNLTKEILKKKLEQLKKEKPPIPILVNIGDTTKFLGEIYYGLSPTARFVRFYPYYQILILVLFIFLGIWAIFIYKKREEEKLWTFLAKETAHQMATPLSSLIGWLLAIKDKIEEKYYEEMILDIQKM
;
A
#
# COMPACT_ATOMS: atom_id res chain seq x y z
N MET A 1 16.73 -38.30 8.43
CA MET A 1 17.40 -37.57 7.33
C MET A 1 17.48 -36.09 7.70
N LYS A 2 18.61 -35.60 8.24
CA LYS A 2 18.78 -34.18 8.62
C LYS A 2 19.14 -33.39 7.36
N ILE A 3 18.17 -32.73 6.76
CA ILE A 3 18.40 -31.86 5.61
C ILE A 3 19.22 -30.65 6.11
N LYS A 4 20.51 -30.61 5.81
CA LYS A 4 21.34 -29.41 5.97
C LYS A 4 20.90 -28.40 4.91
N LEU A 5 19.79 -27.71 5.17
CA LEU A 5 19.29 -26.64 4.31
C LEU A 5 20.28 -25.46 4.42
N GLY A 6 21.12 -25.29 3.40
CA GLY A 6 22.04 -24.14 3.36
C GLY A 6 21.26 -22.83 3.43
N LYS A 7 21.81 -21.80 4.10
CA LYS A 7 21.14 -20.50 4.33
C LYS A 7 20.50 -19.91 3.05
N ARG A 8 21.09 -20.16 1.87
CA ARG A 8 20.56 -19.73 0.56
C ARG A 8 19.23 -20.41 0.19
N PHE A 9 19.04 -21.69 0.50
CA PHE A 9 17.79 -22.42 0.23
C PHE A 9 16.64 -21.93 1.11
N LEU A 10 16.92 -21.59 2.37
CA LEU A 10 15.91 -21.04 3.29
C LEU A 10 15.40 -19.68 2.81
N ILE A 11 16.30 -18.81 2.32
CA ILE A 11 15.94 -17.51 1.74
C ILE A 11 15.06 -17.70 0.49
N VAL A 12 15.44 -18.62 -0.41
CA VAL A 12 14.65 -18.89 -1.63
C VAL A 12 13.24 -19.39 -1.29
N TYR A 13 13.11 -20.31 -0.34
CA TYR A 13 11.81 -20.83 0.08
C TYR A 13 10.94 -19.75 0.74
N PHE A 14 11.53 -18.88 1.55
CA PHE A 14 10.84 -17.75 2.16
C PHE A 14 10.31 -16.76 1.11
N ILE A 15 11.15 -16.40 0.13
CA ILE A 15 10.75 -15.53 -0.99
C ILE A 15 9.61 -16.18 -1.78
N LEU A 16 9.70 -17.49 -2.04
CA LEU A 16 8.69 -18.21 -2.81
C LEU A 16 7.33 -18.26 -2.10
N ILE A 17 7.31 -18.57 -0.80
CA ILE A 17 6.07 -18.51 0.01
C ILE A 17 5.48 -17.10 -0.01
N PHE A 18 6.32 -16.09 0.17
CA PHE A 18 5.87 -14.71 0.21
C PHE A 18 5.29 -14.26 -1.14
N LEU A 19 5.90 -14.69 -2.25
CA LEU A 19 5.38 -14.45 -3.60
C LEU A 19 4.05 -15.17 -3.85
N ILE A 20 3.89 -16.40 -3.36
CA ILE A 20 2.63 -17.14 -3.43
C ILE A 20 1.55 -16.44 -2.61
N LEU A 21 1.85 -16.01 -1.37
CA LEU A 21 0.89 -15.30 -0.52
C LEU A 21 0.45 -13.98 -1.14
N THR A 22 1.37 -13.20 -1.70
CA THR A 22 1.03 -11.95 -2.39
C THR A 22 0.17 -12.19 -3.63
N ALA A 23 0.48 -13.23 -4.42
CA ALA A 23 -0.34 -13.63 -5.57
C ALA A 23 -1.76 -14.06 -5.15
N ILE A 24 -1.90 -14.92 -4.13
CA ILE A 24 -3.20 -15.34 -3.59
C ILE A 24 -4.00 -14.13 -3.13
N PHE A 25 -3.37 -13.22 -2.40
CA PHE A 25 -4.03 -12.02 -1.91
C PHE A 25 -4.53 -11.14 -3.08
N PHE A 26 -3.69 -10.95 -4.11
CA PHE A 26 -4.05 -10.19 -5.30
C PHE A 26 -5.26 -10.80 -6.03
N ILE A 27 -5.30 -12.13 -6.15
CA ILE A 27 -6.42 -12.88 -6.75
C ILE A 27 -7.71 -12.64 -5.95
N ILE A 28 -7.66 -12.77 -4.63
CA ILE A 28 -8.82 -12.55 -3.75
C ILE A 28 -9.33 -11.11 -3.87
N SER A 29 -8.43 -10.13 -3.81
CA SER A 29 -8.79 -8.71 -3.95
C SER A 29 -9.44 -8.42 -5.30
N SER A 30 -8.90 -8.98 -6.38
CA SER A 30 -9.44 -8.83 -7.74
C SER A 30 -10.82 -9.47 -7.87
N PHE A 31 -11.01 -10.67 -7.31
CA PHE A 31 -12.30 -11.35 -7.28
C PHE A 31 -13.34 -10.54 -6.49
N LEU A 32 -12.97 -10.05 -5.31
CA LEU A 32 -13.85 -9.25 -4.48
C LEU A 32 -14.24 -7.94 -5.17
N PHE A 33 -13.28 -7.27 -5.82
CA PHE A 33 -13.56 -6.06 -6.59
C PHE A 33 -14.58 -6.31 -7.71
N LYS A 34 -14.40 -7.38 -8.51
CA LYS A 34 -15.35 -7.75 -9.56
C LYS A 34 -16.74 -8.01 -9.01
N LYS A 35 -16.85 -8.74 -7.91
CA LYS A 35 -18.14 -9.02 -7.26
C LYS A 35 -18.85 -7.74 -6.79
N LEU A 36 -18.11 -6.80 -6.18
CA LEU A 36 -18.67 -5.50 -5.78
C LEU A 36 -19.09 -4.66 -7.00
N GLU A 37 -18.31 -4.72 -8.07
CA GLU A 37 -18.61 -4.02 -9.32
C GLU A 37 -19.87 -4.55 -10.03
N GLU A 38 -20.05 -5.87 -10.03
CA GLU A 38 -21.26 -6.54 -10.52
C GLU A 38 -22.48 -6.14 -9.68
N GLU A 39 -22.35 -6.13 -8.36
CA GLU A 39 -23.41 -5.72 -7.44
C GLU A 39 -23.83 -4.25 -7.65
N ILE A 40 -22.87 -3.34 -7.79
CA ILE A 40 -23.13 -1.92 -8.10
C ILE A 40 -23.88 -1.79 -9.43
N THR A 41 -23.46 -2.54 -10.44
CA THR A 41 -24.09 -2.54 -11.77
C THR A 41 -25.52 -3.09 -11.71
N LEU A 42 -25.74 -4.17 -10.95
CA LEU A 42 -27.06 -4.76 -10.73
C LEU A 42 -28.00 -3.77 -10.03
N ARG A 43 -27.56 -3.15 -8.94
CA ARG A 43 -28.35 -2.14 -8.21
C ARG A 43 -28.67 -0.92 -9.09
N SER A 44 -27.73 -0.50 -9.93
CA SER A 44 -27.95 0.59 -10.91
C SER A 44 -28.97 0.20 -11.99
N ARG A 45 -28.96 -1.07 -12.43
CA ARG A 45 -29.96 -1.61 -13.36
C ARG A 45 -31.35 -1.71 -12.72
N ILE A 46 -31.43 -2.11 -11.45
CA ILE A 46 -32.69 -2.11 -10.69
C ILE A 46 -33.21 -0.67 -10.59
N PHE A 47 -32.34 0.31 -10.35
CA PHE A 47 -32.74 1.72 -10.35
C PHE A 47 -33.28 2.18 -11.71
N ALA A 48 -32.61 1.83 -12.82
CA ALA A 48 -33.12 2.16 -14.15
C ALA A 48 -34.51 1.55 -14.40
N LYS A 49 -34.70 0.28 -14.04
CA LYS A 49 -36.00 -0.40 -14.16
C LYS A 49 -37.07 0.20 -13.27
N TYR A 50 -36.72 0.59 -12.05
CA TYR A 50 -37.62 1.30 -11.14
C TYR A 50 -38.10 2.61 -11.78
N MET A 51 -37.19 3.42 -12.33
CA MET A 51 -37.53 4.66 -13.03
C MET A 51 -38.42 4.43 -14.26
N SER A 52 -38.17 3.35 -15.01
CA SER A 52 -39.03 2.96 -16.13
C SER A 52 -40.46 2.62 -15.67
N LYS A 53 -40.60 1.76 -14.65
CA LYS A 53 -41.91 1.31 -14.16
C LYS A 53 -42.74 2.44 -13.56
N VAL A 54 -42.10 3.33 -12.79
CA VAL A 54 -42.78 4.51 -12.20
C VAL A 54 -43.36 5.44 -13.27
N GLN A 55 -42.80 5.43 -14.49
CA GLN A 55 -43.27 6.25 -15.61
C GLN A 55 -44.27 5.50 -16.53
N GLU A 56 -44.36 4.17 -16.44
CA GLU A 56 -45.26 3.32 -17.23
C GLU A 56 -46.64 3.15 -16.58
N GLU A 57 -46.70 3.05 -15.26
CA GLU A 57 -47.93 2.69 -14.52
C GLU A 57 -48.53 3.92 -13.84
N ASP A 58 -49.85 4.13 -13.99
CA ASP A 58 -50.61 4.99 -13.07
C ASP A 58 -50.47 4.40 -11.65
N LEU A 59 -49.88 5.17 -10.74
CA LEU A 59 -49.31 4.78 -9.44
C LEU A 59 -50.22 3.99 -8.46
N GLU A 60 -51.46 3.68 -8.83
CA GLU A 60 -52.47 3.10 -7.94
C GLU A 60 -52.37 1.56 -7.78
N SER A 61 -51.83 0.82 -8.75
CA SER A 61 -51.83 -0.66 -8.72
C SER A 61 -50.53 -1.34 -8.27
N SER A 62 -49.41 -0.62 -8.23
CA SER A 62 -48.07 -1.22 -8.03
C SER A 62 -47.23 -0.55 -6.92
N SER A 63 -47.86 0.30 -6.11
CA SER A 63 -47.18 1.14 -5.11
C SER A 63 -46.34 0.33 -4.12
N TYR A 64 -46.87 -0.77 -3.57
CA TYR A 64 -46.14 -1.53 -2.53
C TYR A 64 -44.83 -2.17 -3.02
N GLU A 65 -44.81 -2.77 -4.21
CA GLU A 65 -43.58 -3.39 -4.74
C GLU A 65 -42.54 -2.33 -5.09
N LEU A 66 -42.99 -1.21 -5.68
CA LEU A 66 -42.13 -0.06 -5.98
C LEU A 66 -41.59 0.59 -4.70
N ASP A 67 -42.40 0.71 -3.65
CA ASP A 67 -42.01 1.24 -2.35
C ASP A 67 -40.93 0.37 -1.68
N ILE A 68 -41.08 -0.96 -1.75
CA ILE A 68 -40.04 -1.88 -1.27
C ILE A 68 -38.73 -1.67 -2.05
N ILE A 69 -38.78 -1.62 -3.39
CA ILE A 69 -37.57 -1.41 -4.20
C ILE A 69 -36.92 -0.06 -3.85
N PHE A 70 -37.73 0.98 -3.66
CA PHE A 70 -37.25 2.29 -3.29
C PHE A 70 -36.55 2.28 -1.92
N GLU A 71 -37.18 1.74 -0.88
CA GLU A 71 -36.64 1.71 0.49
C GLU A 71 -35.45 0.75 0.64
N GLU A 72 -35.51 -0.43 0.03
CA GLU A 72 -34.50 -1.48 0.20
C GLU A 72 -33.31 -1.36 -0.76
N VAL A 73 -33.51 -0.82 -1.97
CA VAL A 73 -32.45 -0.72 -2.98
C VAL A 73 -32.03 0.73 -3.18
N ILE A 74 -32.93 1.61 -3.61
CA ILE A 74 -32.59 2.95 -4.09
C ILE A 74 -32.09 3.84 -2.95
N LYS A 75 -32.77 3.78 -1.80
CA LYS A 75 -32.42 4.56 -0.62
C LYS A 75 -31.11 4.11 0.03
N LYS A 76 -30.78 2.82 -0.09
CA LYS A 76 -29.55 2.20 0.42
C LYS A 76 -28.37 2.22 -0.56
N ILE A 77 -28.51 2.87 -1.72
CA ILE A 77 -27.38 3.12 -2.62
C ILE A 77 -26.31 3.93 -1.87
N ASP A 78 -25.08 3.41 -1.85
CA ASP A 78 -23.89 3.95 -1.18
C ASP A 78 -22.81 4.41 -2.18
N PHE A 79 -23.09 4.32 -3.47
CA PHE A 79 -22.22 4.75 -4.57
C PHE A 79 -22.78 5.99 -5.28
N PRO A 80 -21.93 6.78 -5.97
CA PRO A 80 -22.38 7.95 -6.71
C PRO A 80 -23.25 7.53 -7.89
N VAL A 81 -24.40 8.20 -8.03
CA VAL A 81 -25.35 8.02 -9.13
C VAL A 81 -25.81 9.39 -9.63
N VAL A 82 -25.90 9.56 -10.95
CA VAL A 82 -26.46 10.73 -11.63
C VAL A 82 -27.41 10.23 -12.71
N VAL A 83 -28.62 10.77 -12.73
CA VAL A 83 -29.63 10.47 -13.75
C VAL A 83 -29.78 11.70 -14.64
N ILE A 84 -29.70 11.49 -15.95
CA ILE A 84 -29.98 12.50 -16.96
C ILE A 84 -31.25 12.16 -17.73
N ASP A 85 -31.95 13.17 -18.23
CA ASP A 85 -33.06 13.00 -19.16
C ASP A 85 -32.60 12.81 -20.62
N ASP A 86 -33.56 12.67 -21.53
CA ASP A 86 -33.36 12.57 -22.98
C ASP A 86 -32.72 13.83 -23.61
N LYS A 87 -32.75 14.97 -22.91
CA LYS A 87 -32.12 16.23 -23.32
C LYS A 87 -30.70 16.41 -22.75
N GLY A 88 -30.25 15.48 -21.91
CA GLY A 88 -28.94 15.53 -21.27
C GLY A 88 -28.87 16.41 -20.02
N GLU A 89 -30.01 16.85 -19.49
CA GLU A 89 -30.09 17.60 -18.24
C GLU A 89 -30.18 16.66 -17.04
N ILE A 90 -29.56 17.06 -15.93
CA ILE A 90 -29.50 16.23 -14.73
C ILE A 90 -30.81 16.37 -13.96
N ILE A 91 -31.55 15.27 -13.85
CA ILE A 91 -32.86 15.22 -13.18
C ILE A 91 -32.79 14.68 -11.75
N ALA A 92 -31.81 13.83 -11.46
CA ALA A 92 -31.60 13.30 -10.11
C ALA A 92 -30.13 12.94 -9.87
N TYR A 93 -29.69 12.97 -8.61
CA TYR A 93 -28.36 12.53 -8.22
C TYR A 93 -28.33 12.02 -6.78
N ARG A 94 -27.38 11.14 -6.47
CA ARG A 94 -27.16 10.59 -5.13
C ARG A 94 -25.68 10.36 -4.88
N ASN A 95 -25.22 10.61 -3.65
CA ASN A 95 -23.83 10.37 -3.20
C ASN A 95 -22.73 10.99 -4.07
N VAL A 96 -23.01 12.13 -4.70
CA VAL A 96 -22.06 12.84 -5.59
C VAL A 96 -21.18 13.88 -4.87
N GLY A 97 -21.40 14.11 -3.58
CA GLY A 97 -20.60 15.02 -2.75
C GLY A 97 -21.45 16.00 -1.92
N LYS A 98 -20.79 16.89 -1.17
CA LYS A 98 -21.40 18.01 -0.45
C LYS A 98 -21.16 19.31 -1.24
N ASN A 99 -22.00 20.34 -1.06
CA ASN A 99 -21.90 21.66 -1.71
C ASN A 99 -21.90 21.61 -3.25
N LEU A 100 -22.92 20.98 -3.81
CA LEU A 100 -23.03 20.73 -5.25
C LEU A 100 -23.48 22.00 -5.98
N THR A 101 -22.54 22.65 -6.66
CA THR A 101 -22.86 23.64 -7.71
C THR A 101 -23.13 22.90 -9.03
N LYS A 102 -23.93 23.48 -9.94
CA LYS A 102 -24.18 22.90 -11.29
C LYS A 102 -22.87 22.50 -12.00
N GLU A 103 -21.82 23.30 -11.87
CA GLU A 103 -20.49 22.99 -12.46
C GLU A 103 -19.83 21.75 -11.84
N ILE A 104 -19.88 21.61 -10.53
CA ILE A 104 -19.32 20.46 -9.80
C ILE A 104 -20.07 19.18 -10.19
N LEU A 105 -21.39 19.27 -10.32
CA LEU A 105 -22.24 18.15 -10.72
C LEU A 105 -21.98 17.74 -12.18
N LYS A 106 -21.84 18.71 -13.10
CA LYS A 106 -21.42 18.44 -14.49
C LYS A 106 -20.04 17.79 -14.54
N LYS A 107 -19.06 18.31 -13.78
CA LYS A 107 -17.73 17.70 -13.69
C LYS A 107 -17.79 16.27 -13.16
N LYS A 108 -18.69 16.01 -12.20
CA LYS A 108 -18.89 14.67 -11.65
C LYS A 108 -19.51 13.73 -12.68
N LEU A 109 -20.52 14.18 -13.43
CA LEU A 109 -21.10 13.43 -14.54
C LEU A 109 -20.04 13.07 -15.59
N GLU A 110 -19.19 14.02 -15.99
CA GLU A 110 -18.09 13.76 -16.92
C GLU A 110 -17.05 12.77 -16.40
N GLN A 111 -16.83 12.71 -15.07
CA GLN A 111 -16.03 11.64 -14.47
C GLN A 111 -16.73 10.28 -14.59
N LEU A 112 -18.02 10.20 -14.26
CA LEU A 112 -18.78 8.94 -14.31
C LEU A 112 -18.89 8.39 -15.74
N LYS A 113 -19.09 9.27 -16.73
CA LYS A 113 -19.07 8.95 -18.16
C LYS A 113 -17.78 8.24 -18.60
N LYS A 114 -16.64 8.61 -18.00
CA LYS A 114 -15.33 8.01 -18.30
C LYS A 114 -15.08 6.71 -17.54
N GLU A 115 -15.76 6.52 -16.41
CA GLU A 115 -15.59 5.32 -15.60
C GLU A 115 -16.31 4.12 -16.22
N LYS A 116 -17.58 4.28 -16.63
CA LYS A 116 -18.44 3.19 -17.09
C LYS A 116 -19.48 3.63 -18.12
N PRO A 117 -19.93 2.72 -19.00
CA PRO A 117 -21.09 3.00 -19.85
C PRO A 117 -22.34 3.24 -19.01
N PRO A 118 -23.22 4.17 -19.41
CA PRO A 118 -24.48 4.41 -18.72
C PRO A 118 -25.44 3.24 -18.84
N ILE A 119 -26.44 3.21 -17.96
CA ILE A 119 -27.59 2.30 -18.07
C ILE A 119 -28.77 3.12 -18.61
N PRO A 120 -29.34 2.78 -19.78
CA PRO A 120 -30.47 3.51 -20.34
C PRO A 120 -31.75 3.24 -19.53
N ILE A 121 -32.59 4.26 -19.42
CA ILE A 121 -33.95 4.18 -18.90
C ILE A 121 -34.89 4.15 -20.12
N LEU A 122 -35.56 3.02 -20.28
CA LEU A 122 -36.45 2.76 -21.41
C LEU A 122 -37.86 2.50 -20.90
N VAL A 123 -38.87 3.10 -21.52
CA VAL A 123 -40.29 2.91 -21.18
C VAL A 123 -41.02 2.38 -22.41
N ASN A 124 -41.82 1.35 -22.22
CA ASN A 124 -42.69 0.81 -23.26
C ASN A 124 -44.05 1.51 -23.22
N ILE A 125 -44.39 2.20 -24.30
CA ILE A 125 -45.70 2.84 -24.50
C ILE A 125 -46.35 2.12 -25.68
N GLY A 126 -47.27 1.21 -25.38
CA GLY A 126 -47.85 0.30 -26.37
C GLY A 126 -46.76 -0.55 -27.04
N ASP A 127 -46.67 -0.48 -28.37
CA ASP A 127 -45.67 -1.21 -29.17
C ASP A 127 -44.35 -0.44 -29.37
N THR A 128 -44.19 0.74 -28.76
CA THR A 128 -43.00 1.59 -28.95
C THR A 128 -42.18 1.71 -27.66
N THR A 129 -40.87 1.47 -27.75
CA THR A 129 -39.92 1.74 -26.65
C THR A 129 -39.40 3.16 -26.76
N LYS A 130 -39.72 4.00 -25.78
CA LYS A 130 -39.24 5.39 -25.67
C LYS A 130 -38.04 5.46 -24.74
N PHE A 131 -37.00 6.17 -25.19
CA PHE A 131 -35.86 6.52 -24.34
C PHE A 131 -36.21 7.70 -23.44
N LEU A 132 -36.02 7.55 -22.13
CA LEU A 132 -36.30 8.59 -21.14
C LEU A 132 -35.04 9.30 -20.63
N GLY A 133 -33.88 8.66 -20.76
CA GLY A 133 -32.65 9.13 -20.16
C GLY A 133 -31.70 8.01 -19.79
N GLU A 134 -30.69 8.35 -19.00
CA GLU A 134 -29.57 7.46 -18.65
C GLU A 134 -29.16 7.61 -17.18
N ILE A 135 -28.73 6.50 -16.61
CA ILE A 135 -28.12 6.44 -15.28
C ILE A 135 -26.61 6.27 -15.41
N TYR A 136 -25.88 7.26 -14.91
CA TYR A 136 -24.44 7.22 -14.71
C TYR A 136 -24.14 6.86 -13.26
N TYR A 137 -23.25 5.91 -13.06
CA TYR A 137 -22.93 5.40 -11.73
C TYR A 137 -21.43 5.14 -11.61
N GLY A 138 -20.91 5.22 -10.38
CA GLY A 138 -19.50 5.00 -10.10
C GLY A 138 -19.28 3.96 -9.01
N LEU A 139 -18.01 3.81 -8.61
CA LEU A 139 -17.64 2.89 -7.52
C LEU A 139 -18.04 3.45 -6.14
N SER A 140 -18.54 2.57 -5.26
CA SER A 140 -18.73 2.89 -3.85
C SER A 140 -17.37 3.14 -3.15
N PRO A 141 -17.36 3.85 -2.00
CA PRO A 141 -16.13 4.01 -1.21
C PRO A 141 -15.46 2.67 -0.87
N THR A 142 -16.26 1.66 -0.55
CA THR A 142 -15.79 0.30 -0.25
C THR A 142 -15.19 -0.37 -1.49
N ALA A 143 -15.86 -0.33 -2.64
CA ALA A 143 -15.34 -0.90 -3.88
C ALA A 143 -14.03 -0.22 -4.31
N ARG A 144 -13.94 1.11 -4.13
CA ARG A 144 -12.71 1.88 -4.37
C ARG A 144 -11.60 1.45 -3.43
N PHE A 145 -11.87 1.26 -2.15
CA PHE A 145 -10.89 0.78 -1.19
C PHE A 145 -10.34 -0.60 -1.58
N VAL A 146 -11.22 -1.54 -1.93
CA VAL A 146 -10.81 -2.89 -2.40
C VAL A 146 -9.98 -2.81 -3.68
N ARG A 147 -10.33 -1.92 -4.63
CA ARG A 147 -9.56 -1.70 -5.87
C ARG A 147 -8.12 -1.25 -5.61
N PHE A 148 -7.93 -0.38 -4.62
CA PHE A 148 -6.60 0.18 -4.33
C PHE A 148 -5.79 -0.64 -3.32
N TYR A 149 -6.42 -1.59 -2.65
CA TYR A 149 -5.78 -2.44 -1.65
C TYR A 149 -4.46 -3.09 -2.15
N PRO A 150 -4.38 -3.67 -3.36
CA PRO A 150 -3.15 -4.29 -3.85
C PRO A 150 -1.95 -3.32 -3.91
N TYR A 151 -2.19 -2.04 -4.18
CA TYR A 151 -1.13 -1.04 -4.26
C TYR A 151 -0.58 -0.70 -2.86
N TYR A 152 -1.44 -0.59 -1.85
CA TYR A 152 -1.00 -0.42 -0.46
C TYR A 152 -0.18 -1.62 0.02
N GLN A 153 -0.56 -2.84 -0.39
CA GLN A 153 0.20 -4.05 -0.08
C GLN A 153 1.62 -4.00 -0.68
N ILE A 154 1.77 -3.60 -1.95
CA ILE A 154 3.08 -3.45 -2.59
C ILE A 154 3.91 -2.38 -1.88
N LEU A 155 3.30 -1.26 -1.48
CA LEU A 155 3.99 -0.20 -0.74
C LEU A 155 4.56 -0.72 0.59
N ILE A 156 3.74 -1.44 1.37
CA ILE A 156 4.17 -2.03 2.65
C ILE A 156 5.29 -3.05 2.42
N LEU A 157 5.19 -3.84 1.35
CA LEU A 157 6.21 -4.83 0.97
C LEU A 157 7.55 -4.18 0.65
N VAL A 158 7.55 -3.10 -0.14
CA VAL A 158 8.75 -2.33 -0.46
C VAL A 158 9.37 -1.75 0.81
N LEU A 159 8.55 -1.21 1.72
CA LEU A 159 9.02 -0.69 3.00
C LEU A 159 9.66 -1.79 3.86
N PHE A 160 9.07 -2.98 3.91
CA PHE A 160 9.64 -4.12 4.63
C PHE A 160 10.99 -4.56 4.07
N ILE A 161 11.12 -4.63 2.74
CA ILE A 161 12.40 -4.95 2.08
C ILE A 161 13.44 -3.88 2.41
N PHE A 162 13.07 -2.60 2.33
CA PHE A 162 13.95 -1.49 2.69
C PHE A 162 14.45 -1.60 4.13
N LEU A 163 13.56 -1.85 5.09
CA LEU A 163 13.93 -2.05 6.49
C LEU A 163 14.85 -3.25 6.69
N GLY A 164 14.59 -4.36 5.99
CA GLY A 164 15.45 -5.55 6.03
C GLY A 164 16.86 -5.27 5.51
N ILE A 165 16.98 -4.57 4.38
CA ILE A 165 18.25 -4.15 3.81
C ILE A 165 18.97 -3.20 4.77
N TRP A 166 18.25 -2.22 5.34
CA TRP A 166 18.81 -1.26 6.30
C TRP A 166 19.32 -1.95 7.57
N ALA A 167 18.60 -2.94 8.09
CA ALA A 167 19.05 -3.74 9.22
C ALA A 167 20.33 -4.53 8.92
N ILE A 168 20.45 -5.09 7.71
CA ILE A 168 21.68 -5.78 7.28
C ILE A 168 22.86 -4.80 7.19
N PHE A 169 22.65 -3.58 6.68
CA PHE A 169 23.69 -2.55 6.66
C PHE A 169 24.16 -2.18 8.06
N ILE A 170 23.23 -1.97 9.00
CA ILE A 170 23.57 -1.69 10.40
C ILE A 170 24.33 -2.86 11.03
N TYR A 171 23.90 -4.09 10.79
CA TYR A 171 24.56 -5.28 11.32
C TYR A 171 26.00 -5.41 10.82
N LYS A 172 26.24 -5.24 9.51
CA LYS A 172 27.59 -5.29 8.92
C LYS A 172 28.51 -4.22 9.49
N LYS A 173 28.01 -2.98 9.63
CA LYS A 173 28.80 -1.88 10.21
C LYS A 173 29.23 -2.19 11.64
N ARG A 174 28.33 -2.75 12.46
CA ARG A 174 28.65 -3.17 13.84
C ARG A 174 29.66 -4.30 13.90
N GLU A 175 29.61 -5.23 12.95
CA GLU A 175 30.58 -6.32 12.83
C GLU A 175 31.98 -5.78 12.55
N GLU A 176 32.10 -4.81 11.63
CA GLU A 176 33.36 -4.11 11.33
C GLU A 176 33.89 -3.33 12.55
N GLU A 177 33.05 -2.51 13.20
CA GLU A 177 33.45 -1.74 14.39
C GLU A 177 33.95 -2.64 15.53
N LYS A 178 33.32 -3.81 15.71
CA LYS A 178 33.74 -4.81 16.70
C LYS A 178 35.08 -5.43 16.36
N LEU A 179 35.33 -5.73 15.07
CA LEU A 179 36.62 -6.24 14.60
C LEU A 179 37.73 -5.21 14.82
N TRP A 180 37.50 -3.94 14.51
CA TRP A 180 38.46 -2.86 14.77
C TRP A 180 38.78 -2.70 16.25
N THR A 181 37.75 -2.76 17.12
CA THR A 181 37.94 -2.69 18.58
C THR A 181 38.77 -3.87 19.08
N PHE A 182 38.51 -5.07 18.58
CA PHE A 182 39.27 -6.27 18.96
C PHE A 182 40.72 -6.18 18.48
N LEU A 183 40.94 -5.76 17.24
CA LEU A 183 42.27 -5.61 16.66
C LEU A 183 43.09 -4.57 17.42
N ALA A 184 42.51 -3.41 17.73
CA ALA A 184 43.16 -2.38 18.54
C ALA A 184 43.56 -2.90 19.93
N LYS A 185 42.68 -3.66 20.60
CA LYS A 185 42.98 -4.26 21.90
C LYS A 185 44.13 -5.27 21.83
N GLU A 186 44.13 -6.13 20.82
CA GLU A 186 45.18 -7.13 20.61
C GLU A 186 46.51 -6.46 20.25
N THR A 187 46.51 -5.47 19.35
CA THR A 187 47.72 -4.71 19.00
C THR A 187 48.28 -3.95 20.20
N ALA A 188 47.44 -3.29 21.02
CA ALA A 188 47.89 -2.63 22.24
C ALA A 188 48.54 -3.62 23.21
N HIS A 189 47.96 -4.81 23.37
CA HIS A 189 48.53 -5.87 24.19
C HIS A 189 49.87 -6.38 23.63
N GLN A 190 49.94 -6.58 22.32
CA GLN A 190 51.15 -7.02 21.62
C GLN A 190 52.26 -5.97 21.65
N MET A 191 51.94 -4.67 21.62
CA MET A 191 52.91 -3.57 21.71
C MET A 191 53.41 -3.35 23.14
N ALA A 192 52.59 -3.61 24.17
CA ALA A 192 52.99 -3.43 25.56
C ALA A 192 54.17 -4.35 25.97
N THR A 193 54.23 -5.56 25.43
CA THR A 193 55.28 -6.55 25.74
C THR A 193 56.69 -6.08 25.31
N PRO A 194 56.95 -5.74 24.03
CA PRO A 194 58.25 -5.23 23.60
C PRO A 194 58.59 -3.87 24.24
N LEU A 195 57.62 -2.98 24.43
CA LEU A 195 57.82 -1.70 25.15
C LEU A 195 58.36 -1.92 26.56
N SER A 196 57.76 -2.84 27.32
CA SER A 196 58.21 -3.19 28.66
C SER A 196 59.63 -3.79 28.67
N SER A 197 59.94 -4.64 27.69
CA SER A 197 61.29 -5.18 27.49
C SER A 197 62.32 -4.07 27.22
N LEU A 198 61.96 -3.08 26.38
CA LEU A 198 62.83 -1.97 26.01
C LEU A 198 63.14 -1.06 27.20
N ILE A 199 62.11 -0.74 28.00
CA ILE A 199 62.26 -0.03 29.28
C ILE A 199 63.16 -0.81 30.25
N GLY A 200 62.98 -2.13 30.33
CA GLY A 200 63.81 -3.01 31.18
C GLY A 200 65.29 -2.99 30.78
N TRP A 201 65.60 -3.07 29.48
CA TRP A 201 66.97 -2.94 28.98
C TRP A 201 67.55 -1.55 29.25
N LEU A 202 66.76 -0.49 29.10
CA LEU A 202 67.20 0.88 29.37
C LEU A 202 67.55 1.09 30.85
N LEU A 203 66.74 0.53 31.76
CA LEU A 203 67.02 0.50 33.20
C LEU A 203 68.34 -0.22 33.53
N ALA A 204 68.64 -1.33 32.84
CA ALA A 204 69.86 -2.11 33.08
C ALA A 204 71.15 -1.41 32.66
N ILE A 205 71.09 -0.45 31.72
CA ILE A 205 72.24 0.32 31.26
C ILE A 205 72.30 1.74 31.81
N LYS A 206 71.35 2.12 32.67
CA LYS A 206 71.20 3.49 33.21
C LYS A 206 72.51 4.08 33.73
N ASP A 207 73.27 3.32 34.52
CA ASP A 207 74.52 3.79 35.14
C ASP A 207 75.74 3.77 34.19
N LYS A 208 75.56 3.27 32.96
CA LYS A 208 76.62 3.13 31.94
C LYS A 208 76.52 4.18 30.83
N ILE A 209 75.46 4.99 30.82
CA ILE A 209 75.22 6.04 29.82
C ILE A 209 75.02 7.38 30.53
N GLU A 210 75.26 8.49 29.83
CA GLU A 210 74.99 9.80 30.41
C GLU A 210 73.49 10.00 30.65
N GLU A 211 73.15 10.61 31.78
CA GLU A 211 71.77 10.82 32.25
C GLU A 211 70.91 11.53 31.19
N LYS A 212 71.50 12.47 30.44
CA LYS A 212 70.84 13.17 29.35
C LYS A 212 70.30 12.22 28.27
N TYR A 213 71.09 11.23 27.84
CA TYR A 213 70.69 10.29 26.79
C TYR A 213 69.65 9.29 27.31
N TYR A 214 69.73 8.90 28.58
CA TYR A 214 68.72 8.05 29.22
C TYR A 214 67.34 8.73 29.26
N GLU A 215 67.30 9.99 29.73
CA GLU A 215 66.10 10.81 29.80
C GLU A 215 65.46 10.98 28.41
N GLU A 216 66.28 11.29 27.40
CA GLU A 216 65.81 11.49 26.02
C GLU A 216 65.19 10.19 25.44
N MET A 217 65.84 9.04 25.65
CA MET A 217 65.36 7.74 25.17
C MET A 217 64.07 7.27 25.88
N ILE A 218 63.94 7.44 27.20
CA ILE A 218 62.67 7.14 27.90
C ILE A 218 61.53 7.99 27.34
N LEU A 219 61.81 9.28 27.14
CA LEU A 219 60.81 10.24 26.73
C LEU A 219 60.32 9.98 25.31
N ASP A 220 61.18 9.45 24.43
CA ASP A 220 60.79 8.97 23.10
C ASP A 220 59.97 7.66 23.15
N ILE A 221 60.29 6.74 24.06
CA ILE A 221 59.51 5.50 24.26
C ILE A 221 58.11 5.80 24.80
N GLN A 222 57.96 6.78 25.70
CA GLN A 222 56.66 7.19 26.26
C GLN A 222 55.76 7.93 25.26
N LYS A 223 56.33 8.45 24.17
CA LYS A 223 55.58 9.14 23.10
C LYS A 223 55.04 8.20 22.02
N MET A 224 55.51 6.94 21.97
CA MET A 224 55.00 5.90 21.06
C MET A 224 53.68 5.33 21.54
#